data_AF-A0A423WJR4-F1
#
_entry.id   AF-A0A423WJR4-F1
#
_cell.length_a   1.000
_cell.length_b   1.000
_cell.length_c   1.000
_cell.angle_alpha   90.00
_cell.angle_beta   90.00
_cell.angle_gamma   90.00
#
_symmetry.space_group_name_H-M   'P 1'
#
loop_
_entity.id
_entity.type
_entity.pdbx_description
1 polymer ?
#
loop_
_entity_poly.entity_id
_entity_poly.type
_entity_poly.pdbx_seq_one_letter_code
_entity_poly.pdbx_strand_id
1 'polypeptide(L)'
;MTVDLTTLDAHEQPSDHLRALWKGYAKTEQAELLSSGDIDDVLVPEKAAELNKAASFPAEKLRTAFSRLAGDDPSVPQVEEDVDILYHPLLPGLLIIPSLIPPSIQKSLLSRLLHRDLSQPHHQTNLHLHHDLPYPERDPVTDAPRSFFTHPPESDIKFIPKDPSVHKPLSMRQVMERRLHWVTLGGQYDWTNRVYPGEAPPSFPEDVANLLETLFPETQAQAAIVNFYTPGDTMMMHRDVSEETDKGLVSISMGCDALFMIAPNDVGKLSEAERPAEGEKHYLLLRIRSGDAIYMTQESRYAWHGVPKVLKGTCPEYLQDWPAEDGKYEEWRGWMSNKRINLNVRQMRD
;
A
#
# COMPACT_ATOMS: atom_id res chain seq x y z
N MET A 1 -23.29 3.43 -13.76
CA MET A 1 -23.99 2.12 -13.95
C MET A 1 -23.42 1.20 -12.89
N THR A 2 -24.25 0.52 -12.09
CA THR A 2 -23.74 -0.46 -11.10
C THR A 2 -23.07 -1.60 -11.85
N VAL A 3 -21.75 -1.75 -11.66
CA VAL A 3 -20.97 -2.82 -12.27
C VAL A 3 -21.42 -4.14 -11.64
N ASP A 4 -21.85 -5.10 -12.45
CA ASP A 4 -22.16 -6.45 -11.98
C ASP A 4 -20.86 -7.17 -11.63
N LEU A 5 -20.58 -7.30 -10.34
CA LEU A 5 -19.39 -7.96 -9.77
C LEU A 5 -19.17 -9.36 -10.35
N THR A 6 -20.24 -10.08 -10.71
CA THR A 6 -20.16 -11.46 -11.24
C THR A 6 -19.59 -11.54 -12.65
N THR A 7 -19.47 -10.41 -13.35
CA THR A 7 -18.98 -10.35 -14.74
C THR A 7 -17.48 -9.99 -14.84
N LEU A 8 -16.84 -9.65 -13.72
CA LEU A 8 -15.42 -9.30 -13.68
C LEU A 8 -14.56 -10.54 -13.43
N ASP A 9 -13.58 -10.76 -14.30
CA ASP A 9 -12.64 -11.89 -14.16
C ASP A 9 -11.34 -11.43 -13.49
N ALA A 10 -11.00 -12.08 -12.36
CA ALA A 10 -9.75 -11.88 -11.64
C ALA A 10 -8.51 -12.33 -12.44
N HIS A 11 -8.68 -13.13 -13.50
CA HIS A 11 -7.64 -13.59 -14.40
C HIS A 11 -7.46 -12.72 -15.65
N GLU A 12 -8.40 -11.81 -15.93
CA GLU A 12 -8.33 -10.91 -17.07
C GLU A 12 -7.01 -10.13 -17.06
N GLN A 13 -6.44 -9.95 -18.24
CA GLN A 13 -5.20 -9.22 -18.42
C GLN A 13 -5.48 -7.82 -18.97
N PRO A 14 -4.68 -6.80 -18.59
CA PRO A 14 -4.76 -5.49 -19.23
C PRO A 14 -4.47 -5.61 -20.73
N SER A 15 -5.01 -4.69 -21.52
CA SER A 15 -4.73 -4.64 -22.95
C SER A 15 -3.24 -4.48 -23.23
N ASP A 16 -2.81 -4.90 -24.43
CA ASP A 16 -1.40 -4.78 -24.82
C ASP A 16 -0.92 -3.32 -24.87
N HIS A 17 -1.82 -2.39 -25.19
CA HIS A 17 -1.58 -0.95 -25.12
C HIS A 17 -1.24 -0.49 -23.70
N LEU A 18 -2.10 -0.80 -22.72
CA LEU A 18 -1.87 -0.46 -21.31
C LEU A 18 -0.60 -1.12 -20.77
N ARG A 19 -0.35 -2.39 -21.15
CA ARG A 19 0.89 -3.09 -20.83
C ARG A 19 2.13 -2.42 -21.40
N ALA A 20 2.06 -1.93 -22.64
CA ALA A 20 3.17 -1.25 -23.29
C ALA A 20 3.47 0.10 -22.61
N LEU A 21 2.44 0.89 -22.32
CA LEU A 21 2.56 2.16 -21.58
C LEU A 21 3.21 1.94 -20.20
N TRP A 22 2.66 1.01 -19.41
CA TRP A 22 3.20 0.68 -18.09
C TRP A 22 4.67 0.22 -18.19
N LYS A 23 5.00 -0.64 -19.17
CA LYS A 23 6.37 -1.11 -19.39
C LYS A 23 7.32 0.01 -19.80
N GLY A 24 6.83 1.01 -20.53
CA GLY A 24 7.57 2.23 -20.83
C GLY A 24 8.04 2.88 -19.54
N TYR A 25 7.11 3.27 -18.67
CA TYR A 25 7.42 3.91 -17.39
C TYR A 25 8.29 3.05 -16.46
N ALA A 26 8.06 1.74 -16.42
CA ALA A 26 8.87 0.85 -15.60
C ALA A 26 10.35 0.84 -16.04
N LYS A 27 10.61 0.92 -17.35
CA LYS A 27 11.96 0.87 -17.94
C LYS A 27 12.64 2.23 -18.04
N THR A 28 11.90 3.33 -18.17
CA THR A 28 12.47 4.68 -18.27
C THR A 28 13.28 4.99 -17.02
N GLU A 29 14.43 5.65 -17.19
CA GLU A 29 15.27 6.06 -16.07
C GLU A 29 14.57 7.13 -15.22
N GLN A 30 14.82 7.10 -13.90
CA GLN A 30 14.11 7.98 -12.96
C GLN A 30 14.29 9.47 -13.30
N ALA A 31 15.52 9.89 -13.63
CA ALA A 31 15.80 11.29 -13.94
C ALA A 31 15.07 11.77 -15.21
N GLU A 32 15.03 10.92 -16.24
CA GLU A 32 14.30 11.19 -17.48
C GLU A 32 12.80 11.31 -17.20
N LEU A 33 12.24 10.37 -16.44
CA LEU A 33 10.82 10.33 -16.13
C LEU A 33 10.36 11.53 -15.28
N LEU A 34 11.18 11.96 -14.32
CA LEU A 34 10.90 13.17 -13.52
C LEU A 34 10.94 14.46 -14.36
N SER A 35 11.58 14.43 -15.53
CA SER A 35 11.67 15.57 -16.45
C SER A 35 10.70 15.50 -17.64
N SER A 36 9.97 14.39 -17.82
CA SER A 36 9.17 14.17 -19.04
C SER A 36 7.89 15.00 -19.10
N GLY A 37 7.37 15.45 -17.96
CA GLY A 37 6.07 16.13 -17.87
C GLY A 37 4.86 15.19 -17.88
N ASP A 38 5.07 13.87 -17.92
CA ASP A 38 3.99 12.88 -17.94
C ASP A 38 3.37 12.61 -16.57
N ILE A 39 4.09 12.94 -15.50
CA ILE A 39 3.69 12.63 -14.13
C ILE A 39 2.60 13.59 -13.67
N ASP A 40 1.52 13.01 -13.15
CA ASP A 40 0.41 13.71 -12.52
C ASP A 40 0.75 13.97 -11.06
N ASP A 41 1.48 15.06 -10.85
CA ASP A 41 2.00 15.46 -9.56
C ASP A 41 1.18 16.60 -8.96
N VAL A 42 0.52 16.34 -7.83
CA VAL A 42 -0.29 17.33 -7.09
C VAL A 42 0.50 18.55 -6.63
N LEU A 43 1.84 18.47 -6.57
CA LEU A 43 2.71 19.60 -6.21
C LEU A 43 3.16 20.43 -7.42
N VAL A 44 2.89 19.97 -8.64
CA VAL A 44 3.19 20.73 -9.87
C VAL A 44 1.95 21.53 -10.25
N PRO A 45 1.99 22.88 -10.26
CA PRO A 45 0.79 23.71 -10.42
C PRO A 45 -0.04 23.39 -11.67
N GLU A 46 0.61 23.13 -12.80
CA GLU A 46 -0.07 22.80 -14.06
C GLU A 46 -0.83 21.48 -13.96
N LYS A 47 -0.27 20.48 -13.28
CA LYS A 47 -0.89 19.16 -13.06
C LYS A 47 -1.97 19.21 -11.99
N ALA A 48 -1.74 19.98 -10.93
CA ALA A 48 -2.73 20.21 -9.88
C ALA A 48 -3.99 20.90 -10.43
N ALA A 49 -3.87 21.76 -11.45
CA ALA A 49 -5.00 22.41 -12.10
C ALA A 49 -5.90 21.44 -12.90
N GLU A 50 -5.43 20.23 -13.23
CA GLU A 50 -6.25 19.17 -13.84
C GLU A 50 -7.09 18.41 -12.80
N LEU A 51 -6.79 18.58 -11.51
CA LEU A 51 -7.51 17.95 -10.40
C LEU A 51 -8.59 18.88 -9.85
N ASN A 52 -9.67 18.27 -9.41
CA ASN A 52 -10.81 18.96 -8.81
C ASN A 52 -10.89 18.59 -7.33
N LYS A 53 -11.34 19.53 -6.49
CA LYS A 53 -11.65 19.26 -5.09
C LYS A 53 -13.00 18.56 -4.98
N ALA A 54 -13.03 17.35 -4.43
CA ALA A 54 -14.24 16.60 -4.13
C ALA A 54 -14.86 17.05 -2.79
N ALA A 55 -14.02 17.10 -1.75
CA ALA A 55 -14.39 17.41 -0.38
C ALA A 55 -13.13 17.71 0.45
N SER A 56 -13.25 17.76 1.78
CA SER A 56 -12.12 17.79 2.71
C SER A 56 -12.41 16.90 3.92
N PHE A 57 -11.38 16.32 4.51
CA PHE A 57 -11.44 15.72 5.83
C PHE A 57 -11.36 16.82 6.89
N PRO A 58 -12.38 16.99 7.76
CA PRO A 58 -12.32 17.96 8.82
C PRO A 58 -11.17 17.66 9.80
N ALA A 59 -10.46 18.69 10.24
CA ALA A 59 -9.37 18.58 11.21
C ALA A 59 -9.78 17.79 12.47
N GLU A 60 -11.00 17.98 12.97
CA GLU A 60 -11.53 17.24 14.12
C GLU A 60 -11.68 15.74 13.87
N LYS A 61 -12.12 15.37 12.66
CA LYS A 61 -12.23 13.97 12.24
C LYS A 61 -10.85 13.33 12.15
N LEU A 62 -9.86 14.06 11.64
CA LEU A 62 -8.46 13.63 11.58
C LEU A 62 -7.88 13.41 12.97
N ARG A 63 -8.04 14.36 13.89
CA ARG A 63 -7.61 14.22 15.30
C ARG A 63 -8.24 12.99 15.96
N THR A 64 -9.54 12.78 15.73
CA THR A 64 -10.26 11.60 16.24
C THR A 64 -9.70 10.31 15.66
N ALA A 65 -9.47 10.24 14.36
CA ALA A 65 -8.91 9.04 13.72
C ALA A 65 -7.50 8.72 14.23
N PHE A 66 -6.65 9.75 14.39
CA PHE A 66 -5.27 9.57 14.83
C PHE A 66 -5.17 9.15 16.30
N SER A 67 -6.03 9.68 17.17
CA SER A 67 -6.08 9.23 18.57
C SER A 67 -6.54 7.78 18.72
N ARG A 68 -7.33 7.23 17.78
CA ARG A 68 -7.70 5.80 17.77
C ARG A 68 -6.51 4.87 17.53
N LEU A 69 -5.48 5.32 16.81
CA LEU A 69 -4.27 4.54 16.54
C LEU A 69 -3.19 4.74 17.63
N ALA A 70 -2.92 6.00 17.94
CA ALA A 70 -1.79 6.40 18.77
C ALA A 70 -2.16 6.57 20.25
N GLY A 71 -3.44 6.59 20.61
CA GLY A 71 -3.91 6.81 21.98
C GLY A 71 -3.55 8.21 22.48
N ASP A 72 -3.21 8.31 23.77
CA ASP A 72 -2.80 9.55 24.44
C ASP A 72 -1.32 9.93 24.18
N ASP A 73 -0.74 9.46 23.06
CA ASP A 73 0.64 9.79 22.72
C ASP A 73 0.78 11.31 22.49
N PRO A 74 1.63 12.01 23.27
CA PRO A 74 1.78 13.47 23.12
C PRO A 74 2.36 13.88 21.77
N SER A 75 2.88 12.93 20.97
CA SER A 75 3.31 13.15 19.59
C SER A 75 2.18 13.09 18.55
N VAL A 76 0.94 12.75 18.96
CA VAL A 76 -0.25 12.89 18.08
C VAL A 76 -0.33 14.36 17.65
N PRO A 77 -0.33 14.64 16.33
CA PRO A 77 -0.25 16.01 15.87
C PRO A 77 -1.53 16.76 16.18
N GLN A 78 -1.39 18.02 16.57
CA GLN A 78 -2.50 18.97 16.55
C GLN A 78 -2.79 19.29 15.09
N VAL A 79 -3.66 18.49 14.48
CA VAL A 79 -4.16 18.78 13.13
C VAL A 79 -5.02 20.03 13.24
N GLU A 80 -4.55 21.15 12.70
CA GLU A 80 -5.26 22.43 12.75
C GLU A 80 -6.11 22.69 11.50
N GLU A 81 -5.70 22.14 10.37
CA GLU A 81 -6.31 22.38 9.07
C GLU A 81 -7.01 21.13 8.51
N ASP A 82 -8.02 21.37 7.68
CA ASP A 82 -8.69 20.33 6.93
C ASP A 82 -7.77 19.81 5.81
N VAL A 83 -7.90 18.53 5.46
CA VAL A 83 -7.12 17.93 4.35
C VAL A 83 -8.02 17.74 3.14
N ASP A 84 -7.61 18.30 2.00
CA ASP A 84 -8.39 18.24 0.78
C ASP A 84 -8.40 16.85 0.14
N ILE A 85 -9.57 16.48 -0.39
CA ILE A 85 -9.80 15.27 -1.15
C ILE A 85 -9.94 15.69 -2.61
N LEU A 86 -9.02 15.24 -3.44
CA LEU A 86 -8.95 15.59 -4.86
C LEU A 86 -9.44 14.43 -5.73
N TYR A 87 -9.86 14.73 -6.95
CA TYR A 87 -10.20 13.72 -7.95
C TYR A 87 -9.89 14.23 -9.37
N HIS A 88 -9.77 13.30 -10.31
CA HIS A 88 -9.67 13.62 -11.73
C HIS A 88 -10.91 13.10 -12.47
N PRO A 89 -11.57 13.88 -13.34
CA PRO A 89 -12.81 13.46 -14.01
C PRO A 89 -12.69 12.19 -14.85
N LEU A 90 -11.48 11.88 -15.34
CA LEU A 90 -11.17 10.63 -16.07
C LEU A 90 -11.54 9.36 -15.29
N LEU A 91 -11.45 9.39 -13.96
CA LEU A 91 -11.65 8.21 -13.09
C LEU A 91 -12.66 8.56 -11.99
N PRO A 92 -13.97 8.52 -12.28
CA PRO A 92 -15.00 8.67 -11.26
C PRO A 92 -14.80 7.69 -10.09
N GLY A 93 -14.95 8.20 -8.88
CA GLY A 93 -14.73 7.45 -7.65
C GLY A 93 -13.28 7.32 -7.19
N LEU A 94 -12.29 7.78 -7.98
CA LEU A 94 -10.89 7.86 -7.54
C LEU A 94 -10.69 9.11 -6.69
N LEU A 95 -10.40 8.93 -5.40
CA LEU A 95 -10.09 10.02 -4.49
C LEU A 95 -8.60 10.00 -4.11
N ILE A 96 -7.94 11.14 -4.26
CA ILE A 96 -6.54 11.38 -3.96
C ILE A 96 -6.47 12.31 -2.76
N ILE A 97 -5.80 11.90 -1.70
CA ILE A 97 -5.73 12.65 -0.44
C ILE A 97 -4.26 12.88 -0.09
N PRO A 98 -3.66 13.99 -0.57
CA PRO A 98 -2.25 14.28 -0.33
C PRO A 98 -1.95 14.49 1.14
N SER A 99 -0.83 13.95 1.62
CA SER A 99 -0.32 14.16 2.99
C SER A 99 -1.34 13.90 4.10
N LEU A 100 -2.26 12.95 3.88
CA LEU A 100 -3.31 12.58 4.84
C LEU A 100 -2.73 12.13 6.18
N ILE A 101 -1.70 11.28 6.15
CA ILE A 101 -1.12 10.69 7.36
C ILE A 101 0.13 11.50 7.75
N PRO A 102 0.12 12.23 8.88
CA PRO A 102 1.26 13.04 9.31
C PRO A 102 2.42 12.20 9.84
N PRO A 103 3.65 12.76 9.93
CA PRO A 103 4.87 12.02 10.26
C PRO A 103 4.81 11.10 11.49
N SER A 104 4.32 11.59 12.63
CA SER A 104 4.22 10.78 13.85
C SER A 104 3.25 9.62 13.70
N ILE A 105 2.11 9.84 13.03
CA ILE A 105 1.12 8.79 12.76
C ILE A 105 1.65 7.77 11.75
N GLN A 106 2.47 8.17 10.78
CA GLN A 106 3.16 7.22 9.91
C GLN A 106 4.06 6.28 10.73
N LYS A 107 4.82 6.79 11.71
CA LYS A 107 5.65 5.96 12.61
C LYS A 107 4.83 5.05 13.52
N SER A 108 3.72 5.55 14.07
CA SER A 108 2.79 4.74 14.87
C SER A 108 2.20 3.62 14.02
N LEU A 109 1.76 3.92 12.79
CA LEU A 109 1.20 2.94 11.87
C LEU A 109 2.25 1.90 11.45
N LEU A 110 3.45 2.32 11.04
CA LEU A 110 4.57 1.40 10.78
C LEU A 110 4.85 0.50 11.99
N SER A 111 4.80 1.05 13.20
CA SER A 111 5.00 0.25 14.41
C SER A 111 3.90 -0.78 14.63
N ARG A 112 2.63 -0.45 14.40
CA ARG A 112 1.54 -1.45 14.45
C ARG A 112 1.77 -2.54 13.41
N LEU A 113 1.95 -2.15 12.16
CA LEU A 113 2.02 -3.08 11.04
C LEU A 113 3.27 -3.97 11.07
N LEU A 114 4.45 -3.42 11.37
CA LEU A 114 5.73 -4.11 11.19
C LEU A 114 6.39 -4.53 12.52
N HIS A 115 6.14 -3.84 13.64
CA HIS A 115 6.63 -4.30 14.94
C HIS A 115 5.68 -5.31 15.58
N ARG A 116 4.36 -5.06 15.55
CA ARG A 116 3.37 -5.92 16.19
C ARG A 116 2.81 -6.96 15.21
N ASP A 117 2.20 -6.51 14.12
CA ASP A 117 1.32 -7.36 13.31
C ASP A 117 2.09 -8.33 12.41
N LEU A 118 3.19 -7.89 11.79
CA LEU A 118 4.10 -8.77 11.02
C LEU A 118 4.64 -9.93 11.87
N SER A 119 4.82 -9.72 13.17
CA SER A 119 5.34 -10.72 14.12
C SER A 119 4.27 -11.65 14.68
N GLN A 120 3.05 -11.64 14.12
CA GLN A 120 1.97 -12.55 14.50
C GLN A 120 1.84 -13.71 13.50
N PRO A 121 1.93 -14.98 13.95
CA PRO A 121 1.90 -16.13 13.04
C PRO A 121 0.62 -16.32 12.21
N HIS A 122 -0.51 -15.76 12.66
CA HIS A 122 -1.78 -15.83 11.93
C HIS A 122 -1.85 -14.88 10.74
N HIS A 123 -0.99 -13.86 10.70
CA HIS A 123 -0.82 -13.00 9.52
C HIS A 123 0.16 -13.67 8.55
N GLN A 124 -0.33 -14.00 7.34
CA GLN A 124 0.50 -14.69 6.36
C GLN A 124 1.42 -13.71 5.62
N THR A 125 2.59 -14.20 5.22
CA THR A 125 3.52 -13.48 4.35
C THR A 125 3.83 -14.33 3.11
N ASN A 126 4.50 -13.73 2.13
CA ASN A 126 5.01 -14.46 0.97
C ASN A 126 6.01 -15.58 1.28
N LEU A 127 6.51 -15.66 2.52
CA LEU A 127 7.51 -16.64 2.95
C LEU A 127 6.87 -17.90 3.55
N HIS A 128 5.67 -17.79 4.12
CA HIS A 128 5.01 -18.90 4.82
C HIS A 128 4.77 -20.11 3.93
N LEU A 129 4.67 -19.94 2.61
CA LEU A 129 4.49 -21.06 1.69
C LEU A 129 5.70 -22.02 1.70
N HIS A 130 6.92 -21.49 1.81
CA HIS A 130 8.15 -22.24 1.57
C HIS A 130 9.11 -22.28 2.76
N HIS A 131 8.89 -21.44 3.78
CA HIS A 131 9.77 -21.30 4.93
C HIS A 131 8.99 -21.31 6.24
N ASP A 132 9.63 -21.85 7.27
CA ASP A 132 9.27 -21.63 8.67
C ASP A 132 9.96 -20.34 9.14
N LEU A 133 9.15 -19.44 9.69
CA LEU A 133 9.60 -18.10 10.09
C LEU A 133 10.12 -18.12 11.54
N PRO A 134 11.26 -17.47 11.83
CA PRO A 134 11.83 -17.44 13.16
C PRO A 134 11.16 -16.33 14.00
N TYR A 135 9.92 -16.57 14.43
CA TYR A 135 9.21 -15.59 15.26
C TYR A 135 9.98 -15.30 16.56
N PRO A 136 10.19 -14.02 16.90
CA PRO A 136 10.81 -13.65 18.17
C PRO A 136 10.03 -14.20 19.36
N GLU A 137 10.75 -14.60 20.41
CA GLU A 137 10.12 -14.98 21.68
C GLU A 137 9.29 -13.82 22.23
N ARG A 138 8.08 -14.12 22.70
CA ARG A 138 7.19 -13.12 23.29
C ARG A 138 7.81 -12.57 24.57
N ASP A 139 7.36 -11.39 24.96
CA ASP A 139 7.85 -10.77 26.18
C ASP A 139 7.49 -11.63 27.42
N PRO A 140 8.45 -12.01 28.27
CA PRO A 140 8.20 -12.96 29.35
C PRO A 140 7.33 -12.38 30.48
N VAL A 141 7.15 -11.05 30.53
CA VAL A 141 6.35 -10.38 31.56
C VAL A 141 4.97 -10.05 31.05
N THR A 142 4.89 -9.46 29.86
CA THR A 142 3.63 -8.96 29.27
C THR A 142 2.98 -9.92 28.29
N ASP A 143 3.69 -10.98 27.89
CA ASP A 143 3.29 -11.92 26.82
C ASP A 143 3.03 -11.20 25.47
N ALA A 144 3.55 -9.99 25.30
CA ALA A 144 3.39 -9.22 24.07
C ALA A 144 4.28 -9.78 22.95
N PRO A 145 3.82 -9.75 21.68
CA PRO A 145 4.68 -10.08 20.54
C PRO A 145 5.87 -9.12 20.47
N ARG A 146 7.05 -9.66 20.11
CA ARG A 146 8.24 -8.85 19.83
C ARG A 146 8.46 -8.76 18.33
N SER A 147 9.01 -7.62 17.88
CA SER A 147 9.25 -7.38 16.47
C SER A 147 10.36 -8.26 15.90
N PHE A 148 10.24 -8.67 14.63
CA PHE A 148 11.34 -9.23 13.86
C PHE A 148 12.59 -8.35 13.84
N PHE A 149 12.46 -7.03 13.97
CA PHE A 149 13.59 -6.10 14.08
C PHE A 149 14.41 -6.28 15.38
N THR A 150 13.93 -7.04 16.36
CA THR A 150 14.74 -7.47 17.51
C THR A 150 15.87 -8.41 17.12
N HIS A 151 15.76 -9.10 15.98
CA HIS A 151 16.84 -9.91 15.44
C HIS A 151 17.80 -9.01 14.65
N PRO A 152 19.09 -8.97 15.01
CA PRO A 152 20.10 -8.28 14.22
C PRO A 152 20.13 -8.75 12.76
N PRO A 153 20.46 -7.89 11.79
CA PRO A 153 20.59 -8.27 10.38
C PRO A 153 21.55 -9.45 10.18
N GLU A 154 22.66 -9.44 10.92
CA GLU A 154 23.76 -10.42 10.84
C GLU A 154 23.63 -11.58 11.82
N SER A 155 22.45 -11.77 12.43
CA SER A 155 22.23 -12.88 13.34
C SER A 155 22.29 -14.25 12.63
N ASP A 156 22.61 -15.29 13.41
CA ASP A 156 22.58 -16.67 12.95
C ASP A 156 21.15 -17.22 12.78
N ILE A 157 20.14 -16.45 13.19
CA ILE A 157 18.72 -16.79 13.03
C ILE A 157 18.35 -16.80 11.54
N LYS A 158 17.74 -17.89 11.10
CA LYS A 158 17.36 -18.11 9.69
C LYS A 158 15.89 -18.44 9.56
N PHE A 159 15.35 -18.08 8.42
CA PHE A 159 14.10 -18.64 7.88
C PHE A 159 14.45 -20.00 7.28
N ILE A 160 13.88 -21.06 7.84
CA ILE A 160 14.24 -22.44 7.51
C ILE A 160 13.34 -22.92 6.38
N PRO A 161 13.86 -23.47 5.28
CA PRO A 161 13.02 -23.96 4.19
C PRO A 161 12.27 -25.22 4.65
N LYS A 162 10.97 -25.28 4.34
CA LYS A 162 10.14 -26.48 4.59
C LYS A 162 10.61 -27.68 3.76
N ASP A 163 11.14 -27.39 2.57
CA ASP A 163 11.85 -28.35 1.73
C ASP A 163 13.26 -27.83 1.40
N PRO A 164 14.30 -28.29 2.13
CA PRO A 164 15.69 -27.91 1.88
C PRO A 164 16.25 -28.33 0.53
N SER A 165 15.59 -29.23 -0.21
CA SER A 165 16.01 -29.64 -1.56
C SER A 165 15.60 -28.62 -2.63
N VAL A 166 14.55 -27.83 -2.37
CA VAL A 166 14.01 -26.83 -3.30
C VAL A 166 14.47 -25.42 -2.91
N HIS A 167 14.45 -25.09 -1.62
CA HIS A 167 14.77 -23.75 -1.12
C HIS A 167 15.94 -23.77 -0.15
N LYS A 168 16.71 -22.68 -0.12
CA LYS A 168 17.80 -22.48 0.84
C LYS A 168 17.30 -21.72 2.08
N PRO A 169 17.95 -21.90 3.25
CA PRO A 169 17.76 -20.99 4.38
C PRO A 169 18.05 -19.54 3.99
N LEU A 170 17.25 -18.62 4.54
CA LEU A 170 17.42 -17.19 4.33
C LEU A 170 17.81 -16.50 5.64
N SER A 171 18.74 -15.56 5.59
CA SER A 171 19.11 -14.72 6.73
C SER A 171 18.06 -13.64 7.01
N MET A 172 18.08 -13.09 8.23
CA MET A 172 17.24 -11.97 8.61
C MET A 172 17.45 -10.76 7.70
N ARG A 173 18.71 -10.36 7.42
CA ARG A 173 19.03 -9.30 6.45
C ARG A 173 18.38 -9.54 5.09
N GLN A 174 18.60 -10.72 4.49
CA GLN A 174 18.05 -11.04 3.16
C GLN A 174 16.53 -10.89 3.12
N VAL A 175 15.84 -11.36 4.17
CA VAL A 175 14.38 -11.26 4.23
C VAL A 175 13.92 -9.84 4.38
N MET A 176 14.33 -9.17 5.46
CA MET A 176 13.84 -7.85 5.80
C MET A 176 14.24 -6.79 4.76
N GLU A 177 15.37 -6.94 4.08
CA GLU A 177 15.79 -5.98 3.06
C GLU A 177 15.19 -6.23 1.68
N ARG A 178 14.94 -7.50 1.28
CA ARG A 178 14.67 -7.83 -0.14
C ARG A 178 13.68 -8.96 -0.41
N ARG A 179 13.37 -9.86 0.53
CA ARG A 179 12.50 -11.03 0.25
C ARG A 179 11.13 -10.97 0.90
N LEU A 180 10.92 -10.08 1.86
CA LEU A 180 9.58 -9.78 2.37
C LEU A 180 8.89 -8.85 1.38
N HIS A 181 7.81 -9.32 0.77
CA HIS A 181 7.07 -8.60 -0.26
C HIS A 181 5.67 -8.20 0.20
N TRP A 182 5.03 -9.02 1.05
CA TRP A 182 3.74 -8.69 1.62
C TRP A 182 3.48 -9.40 2.95
N VAL A 183 2.58 -8.82 3.76
CA VAL A 183 1.89 -9.48 4.87
C VAL A 183 0.39 -9.19 4.79
N THR A 184 -0.45 -10.17 5.13
CA THR A 184 -1.93 -10.05 5.17
C THR A 184 -2.44 -9.86 6.59
N LEU A 185 -3.39 -8.95 6.78
CA LEU A 185 -4.08 -8.70 8.05
C LEU A 185 -5.58 -9.00 7.89
N GLY A 186 -6.20 -9.58 8.92
CA GLY A 186 -7.61 -9.99 8.82
C GLY A 186 -7.80 -11.10 7.79
N GLY A 187 -8.64 -10.84 6.79
CA GLY A 187 -8.86 -11.73 5.63
C GLY A 187 -7.58 -12.18 4.92
N GLN A 188 -7.46 -13.48 4.70
CA GLN A 188 -6.28 -14.10 4.08
C GLN A 188 -6.54 -14.32 2.60
N TYR A 189 -5.83 -13.58 1.74
CA TYR A 189 -5.97 -13.71 0.30
C TYR A 189 -5.27 -14.97 -0.23
N ASP A 190 -5.98 -15.83 -0.95
CA ASP A 190 -5.40 -16.97 -1.63
C ASP A 190 -4.91 -16.54 -3.03
N TRP A 191 -3.60 -16.34 -3.16
CA TRP A 191 -2.96 -15.95 -4.42
C TRP A 191 -3.09 -16.99 -5.55
N THR A 192 -3.26 -18.27 -5.20
CA THR A 192 -3.36 -19.36 -6.18
C THR A 192 -4.74 -19.36 -6.81
N ASN A 193 -5.77 -19.31 -5.97
CA ASN A 193 -7.16 -19.36 -6.42
C ASN A 193 -7.78 -17.98 -6.66
N ARG A 194 -7.07 -16.90 -6.29
CA ARG A 194 -7.48 -15.49 -6.42
C ARG A 194 -8.83 -15.18 -5.74
N VAL A 195 -9.02 -15.72 -4.55
CA VAL A 195 -10.25 -15.57 -3.76
C VAL A 195 -9.92 -15.33 -2.29
N TYR A 196 -10.90 -14.79 -1.57
CA TYR A 196 -10.93 -14.89 -0.12
C TYR A 196 -11.62 -16.20 0.29
N PRO A 197 -10.94 -17.09 1.04
CA PRO A 197 -11.53 -18.35 1.49
C PRO A 197 -12.82 -18.14 2.30
N GLY A 198 -13.66 -19.17 2.33
CA GLY A 198 -14.89 -19.18 3.14
C GLY A 198 -14.67 -19.40 4.64
N GLU A 199 -13.44 -19.74 5.04
CA GLU A 199 -13.07 -19.94 6.44
C GLU A 199 -13.07 -18.61 7.22
N ALA A 200 -13.30 -18.68 8.53
CA ALA A 200 -13.27 -17.50 9.39
C ALA A 200 -11.85 -16.90 9.39
N PRO A 201 -11.67 -15.64 8.98
CA PRO A 201 -10.35 -15.03 8.94
C PRO A 201 -9.84 -14.73 10.37
N PRO A 202 -8.52 -14.58 10.56
CA PRO A 202 -7.97 -13.91 11.73
C PRO A 202 -8.66 -12.56 11.97
N SER A 203 -8.70 -12.11 13.22
CA SER A 203 -9.22 -10.78 13.54
C SER A 203 -8.35 -9.68 12.92
N PHE A 204 -8.98 -8.68 12.31
CA PHE A 204 -8.27 -7.50 11.85
C PHE A 204 -7.80 -6.67 13.06
N PRO A 205 -6.59 -6.09 13.06
CA PRO A 205 -6.12 -5.29 14.18
C PRO A 205 -7.00 -4.06 14.46
N GLU A 206 -7.61 -4.02 15.65
CA GLU A 206 -8.70 -3.09 15.98
C GLU A 206 -8.28 -1.61 15.94
N ASP A 207 -7.06 -1.27 16.37
CA ASP A 207 -6.56 0.11 16.34
C ASP A 207 -6.34 0.63 14.91
N VAL A 208 -5.86 -0.23 14.01
CA VAL A 208 -5.74 0.07 12.59
C VAL A 208 -7.11 0.14 11.93
N ALA A 209 -8.04 -0.76 12.26
CA ALA A 209 -9.43 -0.70 11.78
C ALA A 209 -10.10 0.61 12.20
N ASN A 210 -10.01 0.98 13.47
CA ASN A 210 -10.62 2.21 14.00
C ASN A 210 -10.09 3.47 13.32
N LEU A 211 -8.78 3.55 13.03
CA LEU A 211 -8.21 4.63 12.23
C LEU A 211 -8.87 4.71 10.85
N LEU A 212 -8.89 3.57 10.15
CA LEU A 212 -9.34 3.48 8.75
C LEU A 212 -10.84 3.72 8.62
N GLU A 213 -11.66 3.11 9.47
CA GLU A 213 -13.12 3.24 9.47
C GLU A 213 -13.56 4.63 9.94
N THR A 214 -12.78 5.29 10.80
CA THR A 214 -13.02 6.70 11.10
C THR A 214 -12.80 7.56 9.85
N LEU A 215 -11.70 7.36 9.12
CA LEU A 215 -11.40 8.13 7.91
C LEU A 215 -12.36 7.80 6.76
N PHE A 216 -12.57 6.52 6.48
CA PHE A 216 -13.31 5.95 5.35
C PHE A 216 -14.49 5.09 5.84
N PRO A 217 -15.55 5.70 6.42
CA PRO A 217 -16.62 4.96 7.10
C PRO A 217 -17.47 4.06 6.19
N GLU A 218 -17.37 4.23 4.87
CA GLU A 218 -18.08 3.41 3.90
C GLU A 218 -17.40 2.04 3.65
N THR A 219 -16.21 1.81 4.21
CA THR A 219 -15.44 0.56 4.04
C THR A 219 -15.02 0.02 5.40
N GLN A 220 -15.51 -1.16 5.75
CA GLN A 220 -15.07 -1.88 6.95
C GLN A 220 -13.71 -2.53 6.72
N ALA A 221 -12.83 -2.45 7.71
CA ALA A 221 -11.49 -3.03 7.63
C ALA A 221 -11.55 -4.54 7.94
N GLN A 222 -11.86 -5.35 6.93
CA GLN A 222 -11.96 -6.81 7.07
C GLN A 222 -10.70 -7.54 6.61
N ALA A 223 -10.01 -7.01 5.59
CA ALA A 223 -8.76 -7.56 5.08
C ALA A 223 -7.80 -6.45 4.67
N ALA A 224 -6.50 -6.69 4.83
CA ALA A 224 -5.48 -5.81 4.29
C ALA A 224 -4.29 -6.59 3.77
N ILE A 225 -3.64 -6.01 2.76
CA ILE A 225 -2.33 -6.43 2.26
C ILE A 225 -1.37 -5.27 2.51
N VAL A 226 -0.37 -5.49 3.35
CA VAL A 226 0.75 -4.56 3.53
C VAL A 226 1.86 -4.98 2.58
N ASN A 227 2.07 -4.20 1.54
CA ASN A 227 3.08 -4.46 0.53
C ASN A 227 4.39 -3.72 0.83
N PHE A 228 5.50 -4.42 0.61
CA PHE A 228 6.87 -3.93 0.82
C PHE A 228 7.56 -3.79 -0.53
N TYR A 229 7.99 -2.57 -0.84
CA TYR A 229 8.72 -2.27 -2.06
C TYR A 229 10.05 -1.60 -1.76
N THR A 230 11.01 -1.80 -2.65
CA THR A 230 12.31 -1.14 -2.73
C THR A 230 12.49 -0.64 -4.17
N PRO A 231 13.32 0.38 -4.43
CA PRO A 231 13.66 0.74 -5.81
C PRO A 231 14.10 -0.47 -6.64
N GLY A 232 13.47 -0.62 -7.81
CA GLY A 232 13.56 -1.79 -8.68
C GLY A 232 12.34 -2.71 -8.63
N ASP A 233 11.57 -2.68 -7.54
CA ASP A 233 10.32 -3.43 -7.44
C ASP A 233 9.20 -2.73 -8.22
N THR A 234 8.31 -3.54 -8.77
CA THR A 234 7.18 -3.08 -9.59
C THR A 234 5.94 -3.92 -9.32
N MET A 235 4.76 -3.34 -9.50
CA MET A 235 3.49 -4.07 -9.52
C MET A 235 2.82 -3.87 -10.88
N MET A 236 2.68 -4.96 -11.63
CA MET A 236 2.03 -4.95 -12.94
C MET A 236 0.60 -4.43 -12.85
N MET A 237 0.08 -3.91 -13.96
CA MET A 237 -1.33 -3.52 -14.04
C MET A 237 -2.24 -4.73 -13.78
N HIS A 238 -3.16 -4.57 -12.84
CA HIS A 238 -4.15 -5.56 -12.44
C HIS A 238 -5.44 -4.84 -11.97
N ARG A 239 -6.43 -5.62 -11.53
CA ARG A 239 -7.64 -5.14 -10.87
C ARG A 239 -7.85 -5.96 -9.60
N ASP A 240 -8.39 -5.32 -8.57
CA ASP A 240 -8.85 -5.99 -7.35
C ASP A 240 -10.33 -6.33 -7.53
N VAL A 241 -10.66 -7.59 -7.82
CA VAL A 241 -12.05 -8.04 -8.11
C VAL A 241 -12.42 -9.32 -7.35
N SER A 242 -11.66 -9.64 -6.31
CA SER A 242 -11.82 -10.89 -5.55
C SER A 242 -12.77 -10.75 -4.35
N GLU A 243 -13.17 -9.52 -4.03
CA GLU A 243 -14.12 -9.20 -2.96
C GLU A 243 -15.57 -9.40 -3.44
N GLU A 244 -16.46 -9.81 -2.54
CA GLU A 244 -17.88 -10.08 -2.82
C GLU A 244 -18.76 -8.82 -2.67
N THR A 245 -18.15 -7.65 -2.44
CA THR A 245 -18.82 -6.36 -2.22
C THR A 245 -18.19 -5.26 -3.07
N ASP A 246 -18.94 -4.19 -3.31
CA ASP A 246 -18.52 -3.04 -4.13
C ASP A 246 -17.90 -1.89 -3.30
N LYS A 247 -17.66 -2.13 -2.00
CA LYS A 247 -17.05 -1.15 -1.11
C LYS A 247 -15.67 -0.72 -1.59
N GLY A 248 -15.32 0.51 -1.21
CA GLY A 248 -14.09 1.14 -1.63
C GLY A 248 -12.83 0.41 -1.14
N LEU A 249 -11.73 0.69 -1.82
CA LEU A 249 -10.41 0.18 -1.46
C LEU A 249 -9.54 1.34 -0.98
N VAL A 250 -9.02 1.24 0.24
CA VAL A 250 -8.17 2.27 0.86
C VAL A 250 -6.70 1.88 0.68
N SER A 251 -5.88 2.81 0.22
CA SER A 251 -4.45 2.61 0.00
C SER A 251 -3.65 3.74 0.62
N ILE A 252 -2.88 3.47 1.68
CA ILE A 252 -2.00 4.42 2.37
C ILE A 252 -0.54 4.13 2.02
N SER A 253 0.25 5.17 1.75
CA SER A 253 1.67 5.04 1.38
C SER A 253 2.61 5.66 2.43
N MET A 254 3.71 4.98 2.75
CA MET A 254 4.75 5.46 3.66
C MET A 254 6.14 5.12 3.11
N GLY A 255 7.11 6.02 3.25
CA GLY A 255 8.49 5.85 2.77
C GLY A 255 8.75 6.50 1.41
N CYS A 256 9.50 5.82 0.55
CA CYS A 256 9.83 6.30 -0.79
C CYS A 256 8.57 6.56 -1.62
N ASP A 257 8.61 7.63 -2.40
CA ASP A 257 7.60 7.92 -3.42
C ASP A 257 7.49 6.77 -4.42
N ALA A 258 6.31 6.61 -5.00
CA ALA A 258 6.09 5.74 -6.14
C ALA A 258 5.27 6.43 -7.22
N LEU A 259 5.43 5.94 -8.45
CA LEU A 259 4.52 6.23 -9.54
C LEU A 259 3.44 5.16 -9.54
N PHE A 260 2.18 5.59 -9.53
CA PHE A 260 0.98 4.77 -9.58
C PHE A 260 0.24 5.08 -10.87
N MET A 261 0.19 4.09 -11.77
CA MET A 261 -0.53 4.21 -13.03
C MET A 261 -1.93 3.62 -12.84
N ILE A 262 -2.97 4.37 -13.22
CA ILE A 262 -4.37 3.92 -13.15
C ILE A 262 -5.13 4.35 -14.41
N ALA A 263 -5.94 3.46 -14.97
CA ALA A 263 -6.69 3.68 -16.21
C ALA A 263 -8.12 3.12 -16.10
N PRO A 264 -9.12 3.77 -16.73
CA PRO A 264 -10.47 3.22 -16.82
C PRO A 264 -10.53 1.84 -17.47
N ASN A 265 -11.60 1.10 -17.18
CA ASN A 265 -11.74 -0.31 -17.59
C ASN A 265 -11.95 -0.53 -19.09
N ASP A 266 -12.45 0.47 -19.80
CA ASP A 266 -12.86 0.43 -21.20
C ASP A 266 -11.75 0.84 -22.18
N VAL A 267 -10.66 1.44 -21.71
CA VAL A 267 -9.52 1.87 -22.54
C VAL A 267 -8.93 0.72 -23.37
N GLY A 268 -9.01 -0.51 -22.88
CA GLY A 268 -8.53 -1.70 -23.58
C GLY A 268 -9.51 -2.30 -24.61
N LYS A 269 -10.75 -1.81 -24.68
CA LYS A 269 -11.81 -2.31 -25.56
C LYS A 269 -12.04 -1.43 -26.79
N LEU A 270 -11.40 -0.26 -26.83
CA LEU A 270 -11.46 0.67 -27.95
C LEU A 270 -10.68 0.11 -29.15
N SER A 271 -11.28 0.11 -30.33
CA SER A 271 -10.56 -0.13 -31.58
C SER A 271 -9.50 0.96 -31.80
N GLU A 272 -8.49 0.72 -32.67
CA GLU A 272 -7.50 1.74 -33.05
C GLU A 272 -8.15 3.06 -33.51
N ALA A 273 -9.33 2.99 -34.14
CA ALA A 273 -10.07 4.17 -34.59
C ALA A 273 -10.83 4.90 -33.47
N GLU A 274 -11.11 4.22 -32.36
CA GLU A 274 -11.78 4.77 -31.17
C GLU A 274 -10.78 5.18 -30.09
N ARG A 275 -9.46 5.01 -30.34
CA ARG A 275 -8.44 5.50 -29.42
C ARG A 275 -8.52 7.02 -29.34
N PRO A 276 -8.34 7.59 -28.14
CA PRO A 276 -8.35 9.02 -27.94
C PRO A 276 -7.35 9.72 -28.86
N ALA A 277 -7.70 10.92 -29.30
CA ALA A 277 -6.81 11.74 -30.12
C ALA A 277 -5.50 12.03 -29.37
N GLU A 278 -4.43 12.32 -30.12
CA GLU A 278 -3.15 12.74 -29.55
C GLU A 278 -3.37 13.96 -28.63
N GLY A 279 -3.10 13.79 -27.32
CA GLY A 279 -3.34 14.80 -26.28
C GLY A 279 -4.50 14.51 -25.32
N GLU A 280 -5.37 13.53 -25.61
CA GLU A 280 -6.42 13.12 -24.67
C GLU A 280 -5.93 12.09 -23.64
N LYS A 281 -6.11 12.43 -22.36
CA LYS A 281 -5.64 11.64 -21.23
C LYS A 281 -6.54 10.43 -20.98
N HIS A 282 -5.95 9.23 -21.03
CA HIS A 282 -6.68 7.94 -20.88
C HIS A 282 -6.16 7.08 -19.72
N TYR A 283 -5.19 7.59 -18.99
CA TYR A 283 -4.73 7.06 -17.70
C TYR A 283 -4.19 8.23 -16.87
N LEU A 284 -4.00 8.01 -15.58
CA LEU A 284 -3.20 8.88 -14.73
C LEU A 284 -1.91 8.19 -14.35
N LEU A 285 -0.81 8.94 -14.28
CA LEU A 285 0.45 8.51 -13.71
C LEU A 285 0.75 9.34 -12.46
N LEU A 286 0.09 8.98 -11.36
CA LEU A 286 0.15 9.74 -10.11
C LEU A 286 1.48 9.52 -9.41
N ARG A 287 2.13 10.59 -8.95
CA ARG A 287 3.22 10.48 -7.97
C ARG A 287 2.63 10.44 -6.56
N ILE A 288 2.76 9.30 -5.91
CA ILE A 288 2.26 9.04 -4.55
C ILE A 288 3.43 9.12 -3.57
N ARG A 289 3.33 10.01 -2.59
CA ARG A 289 4.36 10.31 -1.59
C ARG A 289 4.07 9.63 -0.26
N SER A 290 5.03 9.71 0.66
CA SER A 290 4.84 9.33 2.05
C SER A 290 3.72 10.14 2.71
N GLY A 291 2.75 9.46 3.30
CA GLY A 291 1.57 10.06 3.93
C GLY A 291 0.36 10.21 3.01
N ASP A 292 0.51 10.03 1.71
CA ASP A 292 -0.61 10.11 0.77
C ASP A 292 -1.53 8.89 0.92
N ALA A 293 -2.83 9.14 0.70
CA ALA A 293 -3.83 8.09 0.57
C ALA A 293 -4.55 8.16 -0.78
N ILE A 294 -4.91 6.99 -1.29
CA ILE A 294 -5.81 6.79 -2.43
C ILE A 294 -7.01 6.00 -1.95
N TYR A 295 -8.22 6.45 -2.27
CA TYR A 295 -9.45 5.71 -2.03
C TYR A 295 -10.16 5.45 -3.35
N MET A 296 -10.21 4.18 -3.76
CA MET A 296 -10.80 3.74 -5.03
C MET A 296 -12.21 3.23 -4.79
N THR A 297 -13.19 3.96 -5.29
CA THR A 297 -14.63 3.65 -5.15
C THR A 297 -15.32 3.67 -6.51
N GLN A 298 -16.59 3.27 -6.56
CA GLN A 298 -17.43 3.36 -7.75
C GLN A 298 -16.72 2.73 -8.98
N GLU A 299 -16.63 3.43 -10.10
CA GLU A 299 -15.98 2.94 -11.32
C GLU A 299 -14.47 2.71 -11.11
N SER A 300 -13.78 3.57 -10.36
CA SER A 300 -12.35 3.41 -10.08
C SER A 300 -12.03 2.17 -9.24
N ARG A 301 -12.99 1.63 -8.47
CA ARG A 301 -12.81 0.41 -7.65
C ARG A 301 -12.33 -0.78 -8.47
N TYR A 302 -12.70 -0.80 -9.74
CA TYR A 302 -12.39 -1.86 -10.68
C TYR A 302 -11.38 -1.43 -11.75
N ALA A 303 -10.83 -0.22 -11.68
CA ALA A 303 -9.93 0.30 -12.71
C ALA A 303 -8.62 -0.49 -12.80
N TRP A 304 -8.03 -0.53 -13.99
CA TRP A 304 -6.70 -1.11 -14.18
C TRP A 304 -5.67 -0.24 -13.48
N HIS A 305 -4.83 -0.83 -12.62
CA HIS A 305 -3.83 -0.06 -11.91
C HIS A 305 -2.58 -0.86 -11.55
N GLY A 306 -1.47 -0.16 -11.36
CA GLY A 306 -0.19 -0.77 -10.99
C GLY A 306 0.85 0.26 -10.57
N VAL A 307 2.00 -0.23 -10.11
CA VAL A 307 3.13 0.58 -9.66
C VAL A 307 4.30 0.34 -10.61
N PRO A 308 4.46 1.14 -11.68
CA PRO A 308 5.59 0.99 -12.60
C PRO A 308 6.95 1.32 -11.96
N LYS A 309 7.00 2.18 -10.93
CA LYS A 309 8.29 2.58 -10.35
C LYS A 309 8.19 3.04 -8.90
N VAL A 310 9.13 2.60 -8.07
CA VAL A 310 9.45 3.20 -6.77
C VAL A 310 10.66 4.12 -6.96
N LEU A 311 10.53 5.39 -6.57
CA LEU A 311 11.54 6.40 -6.78
C LEU A 311 12.62 6.29 -5.70
N LYS A 312 13.87 6.09 -6.11
CA LYS A 312 15.01 6.00 -5.20
C LYS A 312 15.33 7.36 -4.60
N GLY A 313 15.68 7.38 -3.31
CA GLY A 313 16.18 8.57 -2.62
C GLY A 313 15.10 9.59 -2.25
N THR A 314 13.82 9.19 -2.25
CA THR A 314 12.69 10.06 -1.91
C THR A 314 12.06 9.75 -0.56
N CYS A 315 12.59 8.77 0.20
CA CYS A 315 12.12 8.51 1.56
C CYS A 315 12.34 9.76 2.43
N PRO A 316 11.31 10.28 3.11
CA PRO A 316 11.42 11.50 3.88
C PRO A 316 12.36 11.32 5.07
N GLU A 317 13.15 12.36 5.38
CA GLU A 317 14.21 12.31 6.41
C GLU A 317 13.72 11.76 7.76
N TYR A 318 12.51 12.15 8.19
CA TYR A 318 11.94 11.70 9.46
C TYR A 318 11.64 10.19 9.53
N LEU A 319 11.60 9.48 8.39
CA LEU A 319 11.44 8.03 8.34
C LEU A 319 12.71 7.27 8.01
N GLN A 320 13.75 7.91 7.45
CA GLN A 320 14.89 7.17 6.86
C GLN A 320 15.54 6.20 7.86
N ASP A 321 15.68 6.63 9.10
CA ASP A 321 16.31 5.86 10.16
C ASP A 321 15.39 4.84 10.83
N TRP A 322 14.06 4.91 10.61
CA TRP A 322 13.12 3.91 11.11
C TRP A 322 13.53 2.51 10.59
N PRO A 323 13.55 1.47 11.46
CA PRO A 323 12.99 1.43 12.82
C PRO A 323 13.94 1.83 13.95
N ALA A 324 15.16 2.30 13.66
CA ALA A 324 16.15 2.67 14.68
C ALA A 324 15.81 4.00 15.37
N GLU A 325 15.01 3.94 16.44
CA GLU A 325 14.54 5.10 17.21
C GLU A 325 14.57 4.81 18.71
N ASP A 326 14.81 5.84 19.52
CA ASP A 326 14.84 5.77 21.00
C ASP A 326 15.74 4.65 21.56
N GLY A 327 16.85 4.37 20.87
CA GLY A 327 17.81 3.31 21.23
C GLY A 327 17.33 1.89 20.91
N LYS A 328 16.19 1.71 20.23
CA LYS A 328 15.69 0.42 19.77
C LYS A 328 16.13 0.16 18.33
N TYR A 329 16.36 -1.11 18.01
CA TYR A 329 16.61 -1.60 16.64
C TYR A 329 17.75 -0.89 15.89
N GLU A 330 18.76 -0.41 16.62
CA GLU A 330 19.87 0.40 16.09
C GLU A 330 20.61 -0.24 14.91
N GLU A 331 20.71 -1.56 14.88
CA GLU A 331 21.35 -2.31 13.78
C GLU A 331 20.57 -2.26 12.46
N TRP A 332 19.31 -1.80 12.50
CA TRP A 332 18.45 -1.58 11.35
C TRP A 332 18.35 -0.11 10.94
N ARG A 333 19.21 0.76 11.48
CA ARG A 333 19.25 2.17 11.08
C ARG A 333 19.37 2.31 9.57
N GLY A 334 18.52 3.15 8.99
CA GLY A 334 18.49 3.37 7.55
C GLY A 334 17.68 2.34 6.78
N TRP A 335 17.03 1.35 7.43
CA TRP A 335 16.26 0.32 6.73
C TRP A 335 15.15 0.92 5.85
N MET A 336 14.43 1.91 6.36
CA MET A 336 13.33 2.56 5.64
C MET A 336 13.82 3.52 4.53
N SER A 337 15.09 3.95 4.53
CA SER A 337 15.65 4.91 3.57
C SER A 337 15.44 4.54 2.10
N ASN A 338 15.32 3.25 1.81
CA ASN A 338 15.08 2.70 0.47
C ASN A 338 13.82 1.82 0.43
N LYS A 339 12.84 2.07 1.30
CA LYS A 339 11.61 1.28 1.37
C LYS A 339 10.39 2.15 1.09
N ARG A 340 9.39 1.53 0.47
CA ARG A 340 8.01 2.01 0.42
C ARG A 340 7.12 0.93 1.00
N ILE A 341 6.32 1.30 1.97
CA ILE A 341 5.30 0.45 2.59
C ILE A 341 3.94 0.95 2.12
N ASN A 342 3.09 0.04 1.66
CA ASN A 342 1.74 0.36 1.24
C ASN A 342 0.73 -0.52 1.97
N LEU A 343 -0.16 0.11 2.74
CA LEU A 343 -1.28 -0.54 3.40
C LEU A 343 -2.49 -0.45 2.48
N ASN A 344 -2.94 -1.58 1.93
CA ASN A 344 -4.12 -1.69 1.09
C ASN A 344 -5.22 -2.43 1.87
N VAL A 345 -6.34 -1.77 2.16
CA VAL A 345 -7.43 -2.28 3.01
C VAL A 345 -8.72 -2.38 2.23
N ARG A 346 -9.47 -3.44 2.49
CA ARG A 346 -10.71 -3.76 1.79
C ARG A 346 -11.72 -4.46 2.70
N GLN A 347 -12.98 -4.26 2.34
CA GLN A 347 -14.09 -5.05 2.84
C GLN A 347 -14.30 -6.23 1.88
N MET A 348 -14.36 -7.46 2.42
CA MET A 348 -14.51 -8.67 1.60
C MET A 348 -15.97 -9.02 1.35
N ARG A 349 -16.83 -8.82 2.37
CA ARG A 349 -18.25 -9.19 2.40
C ARG A 349 -19.06 -8.13 3.17
N ASP A 350 -20.37 -8.07 2.92
CA ASP A 350 -21.28 -7.10 3.57
C ASP A 350 -21.50 -7.31 5.07
#